data_AF-A0A7Y9GBU5-F1
#
_entry.id   AF-A0A7Y9GBU5-F1
#
_cell.length_a   1.000
_cell.length_b   1.000
_cell.length_c   1.000
_cell.angle_alpha   90.00
_cell.angle_beta   90.00
_cell.angle_gamma   90.00
#
_symmetry.space_group_name_H-M   'P 1'
#
loop_
_entity.id
_entity.type
_entity.pdbx_description
1 polymer ?
#
loop_
_entity_poly.entity_id
_entity_poly.type
_entity_poly.pdbx_seq_one_letter_code
_entity_poly.pdbx_strand_id
1 'polypeptide(L)'
;MSIGETLAEERQRAGLSMTQVSLQTRIRETVIRGMEADDFSACGGNFYARGHIRSISRVIGIDPEPLVAEFDAAHGGAPQPVSAVSAFEPEQPVAFRERRSPNWSAAMALALALVVIYGVVQVVGHGGGERRTARQVAGTPAPSSPSAAPSAPKSSAPVAEAPRTKVEVRVEAKRTTWLNVQGDKGRSLFSGMIREGDQKSFSATKKVRLVIGVGGSVNLTVNGKDLGSPGKGKGVQRLTFDRSDPEPA
;
A
#
# COMPACT_ATOMS: atom_id res chain seq x y z
N MET A 1 15.90 5.83 47.48
CA MET A 1 15.72 6.89 46.46
C MET A 1 14.95 6.27 45.34
N SER A 2 14.01 7.01 44.77
CA SER A 2 13.33 6.55 43.56
C SER A 2 14.24 6.67 42.34
N ILE A 3 13.79 6.10 41.22
CA ILE A 3 14.47 6.22 39.92
C ILE A 3 14.56 7.69 39.53
N GLY A 4 13.44 8.42 39.66
CA GLY A 4 13.36 9.85 39.33
C GLY A 4 14.31 10.71 40.15
N GLU A 5 14.33 10.52 41.48
CA GLU A 5 15.26 11.21 42.37
C GLU A 5 16.72 10.97 41.97
N THR A 6 17.08 9.70 41.73
CA THR A 6 18.45 9.33 41.36
C THR A 6 18.88 9.99 40.05
N LEU A 7 18.01 9.99 39.03
CA LEU A 7 18.28 10.66 37.75
C LEU A 7 18.44 12.17 37.92
N ALA A 8 17.61 12.80 38.75
CA ALA A 8 17.66 14.24 38.99
C ALA A 8 18.93 14.66 39.75
N GLU A 9 19.26 13.95 40.84
CA GLU A 9 20.45 14.22 41.66
C GLU A 9 21.74 14.03 40.86
N GLU A 10 21.87 12.92 40.14
CA GLU A 10 23.07 12.62 39.37
C GLU A 10 23.21 13.54 38.16
N ARG A 11 22.10 13.96 37.52
CA ARG A 11 22.14 15.03 36.51
C ARG A 11 22.66 16.34 37.08
N GLN A 12 22.20 16.72 38.27
CA GLN A 12 22.65 17.95 38.94
C GLN A 12 24.13 17.87 39.33
N ARG A 13 24.60 16.71 39.82
CA ARG A 13 26.02 16.45 40.11
C ARG A 13 26.90 16.51 38.86
N ALA A 14 26.39 16.02 37.74
CA ALA A 14 27.04 16.15 36.43
C ALA A 14 27.00 17.59 35.87
N GLY A 15 26.30 18.52 36.52
CA GLY A 15 26.20 19.92 36.09
C GLY A 15 25.38 20.11 34.80
N LEU A 16 24.52 19.15 34.46
CA LEU A 16 23.75 19.16 33.22
C LEU A 16 22.35 19.75 33.43
N SER A 17 21.93 20.64 32.54
CA SER A 17 20.54 21.11 32.47
C SER A 17 19.65 20.08 31.77
N MET A 18 18.33 20.13 32.03
CA MET A 18 17.36 19.28 31.31
C MET A 18 17.45 19.48 29.80
N THR A 19 17.67 20.72 29.33
CA THR A 19 17.86 21.04 27.91
C THR A 19 19.08 20.36 27.32
N GLN A 20 20.22 20.34 28.03
CA GLN A 20 21.42 19.63 27.56
C GLN A 20 21.19 18.12 27.45
N VAL A 21 20.59 17.50 28.47
CA VAL A 21 20.25 16.07 28.43
C VAL A 21 19.27 15.78 27.29
N SER A 22 18.28 16.65 27.08
CA SER A 22 17.32 16.54 25.97
C SER A 22 18.00 16.58 24.61
N LEU A 23 18.91 17.53 24.38
CA LEU A 23 19.64 17.66 23.12
C LEU A 23 20.54 16.44 22.85
N GLN A 24 21.19 15.90 23.87
CA GLN A 24 22.10 14.76 23.73
C GLN A 24 21.36 13.44 23.52
N THR A 25 20.28 13.21 24.26
CA THR A 25 19.50 11.97 24.19
C THR A 25 18.43 11.98 23.10
N ARG A 26 18.07 13.18 22.59
CA ARG A 26 16.91 13.44 21.74
C ARG A 26 15.56 13.06 22.38
N ILE A 27 15.52 12.99 23.70
CA ILE A 27 14.29 12.79 24.47
C ILE A 27 13.74 14.17 24.81
N ARG A 28 12.44 14.40 24.62
CA ARG A 28 11.81 15.70 24.88
C ARG A 28 11.97 16.09 26.35
N GLU A 29 12.27 17.36 26.64
CA GLU A 29 12.44 17.84 28.03
C GLU A 29 11.25 17.52 28.94
N THR A 30 10.02 17.55 28.39
CA THR A 30 8.80 17.19 29.14
C THR A 30 8.82 15.75 29.62
N VAL A 31 9.39 14.83 28.83
CA VAL A 31 9.50 13.41 29.20
C VAL A 31 10.60 13.24 30.25
N ILE A 32 11.75 13.89 30.07
CA ILE A 32 12.85 13.83 31.06
C ILE A 32 12.39 14.37 32.42
N ARG A 33 11.68 15.50 32.43
CA ARG A 33 11.10 16.07 33.65
C ARG A 33 10.09 15.14 34.30
N GLY A 34 9.25 14.48 33.51
CA GLY A 34 8.32 13.47 34.01
C GLY A 34 9.07 12.32 34.68
N MET A 35 10.11 11.79 34.02
CA MET A 35 10.93 10.71 34.57
C MET A 35 11.65 11.10 35.87
N GLU A 36 12.17 12.33 35.97
CA GLU A 36 12.76 12.86 37.22
C GLU A 36 11.73 13.00 38.35
N ALA A 37 10.43 13.01 38.04
CA ALA A 37 9.32 13.02 38.98
C ALA A 37 8.64 11.65 39.12
N ASP A 38 9.28 10.57 38.65
CA ASP A 38 8.75 9.20 38.60
C ASP A 38 7.45 9.04 37.78
N ASP A 39 7.13 10.02 36.92
CA ASP A 39 6.04 9.94 35.96
C ASP A 39 6.55 9.45 34.59
N PHE A 40 6.34 8.15 34.35
CA PHE A 40 6.71 7.49 33.09
C PHE A 40 5.58 7.44 32.06
N SER A 41 4.42 8.04 32.34
CA SER A 41 3.22 7.96 31.47
C SER A 41 3.47 8.51 30.06
N ALA A 42 4.28 9.57 29.95
CA ALA A 42 4.64 10.21 28.68
C ALA A 42 5.72 9.47 27.87
N CYS A 43 6.29 8.38 28.40
CA CYS A 43 7.34 7.61 27.71
C CYS A 43 6.80 6.82 26.51
N GLY A 44 5.48 6.63 26.37
CA GLY A 44 4.90 5.79 25.32
C GLY A 44 4.93 4.28 25.63
N GLY A 45 5.10 3.93 26.91
CA GLY A 45 5.05 2.55 27.43
C GLY A 45 6.39 2.07 28.03
N ASN A 46 6.33 0.94 28.74
CA ASN A 46 7.45 0.43 29.55
C ASN A 46 8.71 0.11 28.72
N PHE A 47 8.57 -0.30 27.46
CA PHE A 47 9.71 -0.53 26.56
C PHE A 47 10.51 0.76 26.35
N TYR A 48 9.83 1.85 26.04
CA TYR A 48 10.45 3.15 25.82
C TYR A 48 10.98 3.75 27.12
N ALA A 49 10.27 3.60 28.24
CA ALA A 49 10.74 4.04 29.55
C ALA A 49 12.13 3.46 29.87
N ARG A 50 12.33 2.14 29.70
CA ARG A 50 13.65 1.49 29.87
C ARG A 50 14.71 2.07 28.93
N GLY A 51 14.34 2.29 27.67
CA GLY A 51 15.23 2.90 26.68
C GLY A 51 15.65 4.32 27.08
N HIS A 52 14.71 5.10 27.62
CA HIS A 52 14.96 6.44 28.11
C HIS A 52 15.83 6.44 29.37
N ILE A 53 15.57 5.55 30.33
CA ILE A 53 16.41 5.37 31.53
C ILE A 53 17.85 5.11 31.08
N ARG A 54 18.07 4.12 30.19
CA ARG A 54 19.41 3.81 29.66
C ARG A 54 20.09 5.00 28.97
N SER A 55 19.34 5.74 28.15
CA SER A 55 19.87 6.87 27.39
C SER A 55 20.28 8.02 28.30
N ILE A 56 19.42 8.37 29.27
CA ILE A 56 19.66 9.45 30.23
C ILE A 56 20.84 9.09 31.15
N SER A 57 20.85 7.89 31.73
CA SER A 57 21.93 7.40 32.61
C SER A 57 23.29 7.46 31.93
N ARG A 58 23.39 7.08 30.64
CA ARG A 58 24.65 7.20 29.89
C ARG A 58 25.14 8.63 29.72
N VAL A 59 24.23 9.58 29.52
CA VAL A 59 24.57 11.00 29.36
C VAL A 59 25.03 11.62 30.67
N ILE A 60 24.38 11.27 31.79
CA ILE A 60 24.76 11.78 33.11
C ILE A 60 25.94 11.01 33.73
N GLY A 61 26.32 9.85 33.15
CA GLY A 61 27.54 9.12 33.50
C GLY A 61 27.37 8.04 34.58
N ILE A 62 26.15 7.52 34.78
CA ILE A 62 25.87 6.45 35.75
C ILE A 62 25.52 5.14 35.06
N ASP A 63 25.67 4.02 35.78
CA ASP A 63 25.25 2.71 35.31
C ASP A 63 23.72 2.63 35.21
N PRO A 64 23.14 2.35 34.02
CA PRO A 64 21.69 2.26 33.87
C PRO A 64 21.06 0.99 34.43
N GLU A 65 21.79 -0.12 34.53
CA GLU A 65 21.18 -1.43 34.78
C GLU A 65 20.47 -1.53 36.15
N PRO A 66 20.99 -0.95 37.25
CA PRO A 66 20.25 -0.92 38.52
C PRO A 66 18.90 -0.20 38.42
N LEU A 67 18.85 0.95 37.74
CA LEU A 67 17.63 1.75 37.57
C LEU A 67 16.60 1.05 36.67
N VAL A 68 17.07 0.35 35.63
CA VAL A 68 16.20 -0.44 34.77
C VAL A 68 15.64 -1.65 35.52
N ALA A 69 16.45 -2.33 36.34
CA ALA A 69 16.00 -3.45 37.16
C ALA A 69 14.94 -3.01 38.19
N GLU A 70 15.13 -1.86 38.82
CA GLU A 70 14.15 -1.25 39.72
C GLU A 70 12.85 -0.90 38.98
N PHE A 71 12.96 -0.31 37.77
CA PHE A 71 11.81 0.00 36.93
C PHE A 71 11.01 -1.27 36.59
N ASP A 72 11.71 -2.34 36.22
CA ASP A 72 11.10 -3.62 35.88
C ASP A 72 10.39 -4.28 37.06
N ALA A 73 10.98 -4.22 38.25
CA ALA A 73 10.34 -4.72 39.46
C ALA A 73 9.01 -4.00 39.76
N ALA A 74 8.95 -2.69 39.50
CA ALA A 74 7.75 -1.88 39.73
C ALA A 74 6.69 -1.97 38.61
N HIS A 75 7.09 -2.23 37.37
CA HIS A 75 6.22 -2.10 36.18
C HIS A 75 5.95 -3.42 35.43
N GLY A 76 6.08 -4.57 36.10
CA GLY A 76 5.63 -5.87 35.58
C GLY A 76 6.67 -6.65 34.77
N GLY A 77 7.96 -6.41 35.02
CA GLY A 77 9.08 -7.19 34.50
C GLY A 77 9.56 -6.79 33.11
N ALA A 78 10.85 -7.06 32.85
CA ALA A 78 11.48 -6.88 31.55
C ALA A 78 10.67 -7.60 30.45
N PRO A 79 10.61 -7.08 29.21
CA PRO A 79 10.04 -7.83 28.11
C PRO A 79 10.80 -9.15 28.04
N GLN A 80 10.11 -10.27 28.20
CA GLN A 80 10.75 -11.55 27.95
C GLN A 80 11.29 -11.49 26.52
N PRO A 81 12.56 -11.87 26.29
CA PRO A 81 13.12 -11.90 24.96
C PRO A 81 12.28 -12.90 24.17
N VAL A 82 11.32 -12.38 23.40
CA VAL A 82 10.68 -13.14 22.34
C VAL A 82 11.81 -13.48 21.40
N SER A 83 12.21 -14.74 21.39
CA SER A 83 13.21 -15.21 20.45
C SER A 83 12.76 -14.79 19.07
N ALA A 84 13.67 -14.32 18.22
CA ALA A 84 13.31 -14.00 16.84
C ALA A 84 12.69 -15.23 16.13
N VAL A 85 13.00 -16.44 16.62
CA VAL A 85 12.35 -17.69 16.22
C VAL A 85 10.87 -17.68 16.61
N SER A 86 10.50 -17.33 17.84
CA SER A 86 9.09 -17.25 18.30
C SER A 86 8.32 -16.03 17.76
N ALA A 87 9.01 -14.98 17.30
CA ALA A 87 8.40 -13.87 16.56
C ALA A 87 8.13 -14.20 15.08
N PHE A 88 8.79 -15.25 14.55
CA PHE A 88 8.56 -15.83 13.24
C PHE A 88 7.89 -17.22 13.30
N GLU A 89 7.58 -17.73 14.49
CA GLU A 89 6.63 -18.81 14.67
C GLU A 89 5.24 -18.21 14.54
N PRO A 90 4.44 -18.62 13.53
CA PRO A 90 3.05 -18.26 13.50
C PRO A 90 2.35 -18.94 14.70
N GLU A 91 2.35 -18.28 15.85
CA GLU A 91 1.67 -18.70 17.10
C GLU A 91 0.15 -18.83 16.95
N GLN A 92 -0.37 -18.45 15.78
CA GLN A 92 -1.56 -19.07 15.26
C GLN A 92 -1.19 -19.52 13.84
N PRO A 93 -1.37 -20.81 13.46
CA PRO A 93 -1.82 -21.02 12.10
C PRO A 93 -3.02 -20.08 12.00
N VAL A 94 -2.90 -19.05 11.16
CA VAL A 94 -4.07 -18.27 10.79
C VAL A 94 -4.99 -19.35 10.28
N ALA A 95 -5.93 -19.77 11.13
CA ALA A 95 -7.04 -20.55 10.69
C ALA A 95 -7.74 -19.51 9.83
N PHE A 96 -7.35 -19.47 8.55
CA PHE A 96 -8.29 -19.33 7.50
C PHE A 96 -9.36 -20.32 7.92
N ARG A 97 -10.37 -19.78 8.59
CA ARG A 97 -11.67 -20.40 8.68
C ARG A 97 -12.05 -20.41 7.23
N GLU A 98 -11.59 -21.46 6.55
CA GLU A 98 -12.00 -21.84 5.23
C GLU A 98 -13.50 -21.78 5.41
N ARG A 99 -14.11 -20.73 4.83
CA ARG A 99 -15.55 -20.62 4.78
C ARG A 99 -15.90 -21.86 4.02
N ARG A 100 -16.23 -22.92 4.75
CA ARG A 100 -16.60 -24.22 4.23
C ARG A 100 -17.75 -23.86 3.31
N SER A 101 -17.45 -23.75 2.03
CA SER A 101 -18.41 -23.29 1.05
C SER A 101 -19.57 -24.26 1.21
N PRO A 102 -20.83 -23.78 1.33
CA PRO A 102 -21.98 -24.66 1.39
C PRO A 102 -21.80 -25.74 0.33
N ASN A 103 -22.08 -27.01 0.64
CA ASN A 103 -21.83 -28.15 -0.25
C ASN A 103 -22.58 -27.92 -1.59
N TRP A 104 -21.98 -27.20 -2.52
CA TRP A 104 -22.56 -26.83 -3.80
C TRP A 104 -22.85 -28.09 -4.63
N SER A 105 -22.10 -29.16 -4.37
CA SER A 105 -22.39 -30.50 -4.85
C SER A 105 -23.74 -31.04 -4.37
N ALA A 106 -24.11 -30.83 -3.10
CA ALA A 106 -25.42 -31.22 -2.58
C ALA A 106 -26.54 -30.33 -3.13
N ALA A 107 -26.30 -29.03 -3.28
CA ALA A 107 -27.26 -28.12 -3.92
C ALA A 107 -27.46 -28.48 -5.41
N MET A 108 -26.39 -28.82 -6.12
CA MET A 108 -26.43 -29.26 -7.52
C MET A 108 -27.10 -30.62 -7.67
N ALA A 109 -26.85 -31.57 -6.76
CA ALA A 109 -27.55 -32.85 -6.72
C ALA A 109 -29.04 -32.68 -6.45
N LEU A 110 -29.43 -31.79 -5.52
CA LEU A 110 -30.83 -31.46 -5.26
C LEU A 110 -31.48 -30.81 -6.47
N ALA A 111 -30.82 -29.85 -7.13
CA ALA A 111 -31.32 -29.23 -8.34
C ALA A 111 -31.50 -30.25 -9.47
N LEU A 112 -30.54 -31.16 -9.66
CA LEU A 112 -30.63 -32.23 -10.65
C LEU A 112 -31.79 -33.18 -10.34
N ALA A 113 -31.98 -33.55 -9.06
CA ALA A 113 -33.11 -34.37 -8.63
C ALA A 113 -34.44 -33.68 -8.91
N LEU A 114 -34.56 -32.36 -8.65
CA LEU A 114 -35.75 -31.58 -8.97
C LEU A 114 -36.03 -31.52 -10.48
N VAL A 115 -35.00 -31.39 -11.32
CA VAL A 115 -35.15 -31.44 -12.80
C VAL A 115 -35.62 -32.82 -13.25
N VAL A 116 -35.07 -33.90 -12.69
CA VAL A 116 -35.51 -35.27 -13.00
C VAL A 116 -36.95 -35.48 -12.56
N ILE A 117 -37.31 -35.06 -11.34
CA ILE A 117 -38.69 -35.13 -10.82
C ILE A 117 -39.62 -34.33 -11.73
N TYR A 118 -39.26 -33.11 -12.11
CA TYR A 118 -40.04 -32.28 -13.03
C TYR A 118 -40.21 -32.96 -14.40
N GLY A 119 -39.14 -33.56 -14.94
CA GLY A 119 -39.20 -34.33 -16.18
C GLY A 119 -40.16 -35.52 -16.09
N VAL A 120 -40.11 -36.27 -14.99
CA VAL A 120 -41.06 -37.38 -14.74
C VAL A 120 -42.49 -36.85 -14.60
N VAL A 121 -42.71 -35.74 -13.89
CA VAL A 121 -44.04 -35.12 -13.76
C VAL A 121 -44.56 -34.62 -15.11
N GLN A 122 -43.71 -34.09 -15.99
CA GLN A 122 -44.11 -33.69 -17.35
C GLN A 122 -44.43 -34.91 -18.23
N VAL A 123 -43.65 -35.99 -18.13
CA VAL A 123 -43.87 -37.23 -18.90
C VAL A 123 -45.13 -37.98 -18.43
N VAL A 124 -45.45 -37.93 -17.12
CA VAL A 124 -46.67 -38.53 -16.55
C VAL A 124 -47.88 -37.58 -16.66
N GLY A 125 -47.65 -36.27 -16.68
CA GLY A 125 -48.68 -35.23 -16.58
C GLY A 125 -49.13 -34.62 -17.90
N HIS A 126 -48.48 -34.88 -19.04
CA HIS A 126 -48.90 -34.34 -20.34
C HIS A 126 -49.15 -35.43 -21.38
N GLY A 127 -50.29 -36.10 -21.19
CA GLY A 127 -51.08 -36.55 -22.33
C GLY A 127 -51.86 -35.37 -22.92
N GLY A 128 -51.58 -35.05 -24.19
CA GLY A 128 -52.51 -34.35 -25.08
C GLY A 128 -52.12 -32.92 -25.50
N GLY A 129 -51.80 -32.77 -26.80
CA GLY A 129 -52.02 -31.49 -27.50
C GLY A 129 -50.97 -31.11 -28.54
N GLU A 130 -51.02 -31.69 -29.73
CA GLU A 130 -50.38 -31.13 -30.93
C GLU A 130 -51.00 -29.77 -31.31
N ARG A 131 -50.19 -28.84 -31.84
CA ARG A 131 -50.48 -28.12 -33.09
C ARG A 131 -49.22 -27.44 -33.63
N ARG A 132 -48.74 -27.97 -34.75
CA ARG A 132 -47.88 -27.26 -35.71
C ARG A 132 -48.67 -26.11 -36.33
N THR A 133 -48.04 -24.97 -36.58
CA THR A 133 -48.17 -24.30 -37.89
C THR A 133 -46.88 -23.55 -38.20
N ALA A 134 -46.47 -23.69 -39.46
CA ALA A 134 -45.16 -23.35 -39.97
C ALA A 134 -45.07 -21.92 -40.50
N ARG A 135 -43.82 -21.53 -40.75
CA ARG A 135 -43.34 -20.75 -41.92
C ARG A 135 -43.40 -19.22 -41.76
N GLN A 136 -42.24 -18.58 -41.81
CA GLN A 136 -41.77 -17.97 -43.06
C GLN A 136 -40.29 -17.56 -43.04
N VAL A 137 -39.74 -17.68 -44.25
CA VAL A 137 -38.39 -17.43 -44.74
C VAL A 137 -38.39 -16.07 -45.45
N ALA A 138 -37.32 -15.26 -45.37
CA ALA A 138 -36.66 -14.60 -46.52
C ALA A 138 -35.74 -13.41 -46.13
N GLY A 139 -34.67 -13.23 -46.93
CA GLY A 139 -33.89 -12.00 -47.10
C GLY A 139 -32.43 -12.10 -46.64
N THR A 140 -31.50 -12.70 -47.40
CA THR A 140 -30.64 -12.09 -48.45
C THR A 140 -29.86 -10.83 -48.02
N PRO A 141 -28.50 -10.83 -48.08
CA PRO A 141 -27.66 -9.65 -47.86
C PRO A 141 -27.17 -9.03 -49.20
N ALA A 142 -27.05 -7.70 -49.27
CA ALA A 142 -26.18 -6.98 -50.20
C ALA A 142 -26.12 -5.46 -49.90
N PRO A 143 -25.07 -4.75 -50.34
CA PRO A 143 -24.46 -3.60 -49.66
C PRO A 143 -24.68 -2.24 -50.35
N SER A 144 -24.42 -1.14 -49.62
CA SER A 144 -24.26 0.21 -50.18
C SER A 144 -23.08 0.94 -49.53
N SER A 145 -22.22 1.47 -50.39
CA SER A 145 -20.94 2.18 -50.12
C SER A 145 -21.18 3.72 -50.03
N PRO A 146 -20.15 4.59 -50.15
CA PRO A 146 -19.48 5.34 -49.08
C PRO A 146 -19.77 6.86 -49.14
N SER A 147 -19.38 7.66 -48.12
CA SER A 147 -18.86 9.04 -48.38
C SER A 147 -18.30 9.78 -47.14
N ALA A 148 -17.11 10.33 -47.36
CA ALA A 148 -16.59 11.63 -46.89
C ALA A 148 -16.22 11.86 -45.41
N ALA A 149 -14.90 11.84 -45.16
CA ALA A 149 -14.20 12.83 -44.33
C ALA A 149 -13.82 14.04 -45.21
N PRO A 150 -13.79 15.28 -44.68
CA PRO A 150 -12.50 15.96 -44.38
C PRO A 150 -12.63 16.92 -43.16
N SER A 151 -11.63 17.51 -42.51
CA SER A 151 -10.16 17.52 -42.55
C SER A 151 -9.71 18.16 -41.24
N ALA A 152 -8.67 17.61 -40.62
CA ALA A 152 -7.88 18.27 -39.60
C ALA A 152 -6.88 19.27 -40.25
N PRO A 153 -6.52 20.38 -39.61
CA PRO A 153 -5.29 21.09 -39.94
C PRO A 153 -4.09 20.47 -39.19
N LYS A 154 -3.10 20.04 -39.98
CA LYS A 154 -1.74 19.69 -39.56
C LYS A 154 -0.90 20.96 -39.36
N SER A 155 0.02 20.94 -38.39
CA SER A 155 1.38 21.47 -38.57
C SER A 155 2.27 20.88 -37.46
N SER A 156 3.14 19.91 -37.77
CA SER A 156 4.60 20.06 -38.03
C SER A 156 5.40 20.03 -36.71
N ALA A 157 6.38 19.15 -36.45
CA ALA A 157 7.33 18.45 -37.31
C ALA A 157 7.89 17.20 -36.57
N PRO A 158 8.62 16.30 -37.25
CA PRO A 158 8.84 14.92 -36.85
C PRO A 158 10.16 14.73 -36.10
N VAL A 159 10.17 13.87 -35.07
CA VAL A 159 11.40 13.30 -34.53
C VAL A 159 11.24 11.79 -34.50
N ALA A 160 11.94 11.17 -35.45
CA ALA A 160 12.48 9.81 -35.48
C ALA A 160 11.87 8.80 -34.49
N GLU A 161 11.11 7.88 -35.06
CA GLU A 161 10.74 6.59 -34.48
C GLU A 161 12.01 5.76 -34.23
N ALA A 162 12.56 5.89 -33.02
CA ALA A 162 13.65 5.05 -32.54
C ALA A 162 13.07 3.76 -31.91
N PRO A 163 13.76 2.60 -32.04
CA PRO A 163 13.22 1.30 -31.66
C PRO A 163 12.87 1.23 -30.17
N ARG A 164 11.68 0.67 -29.87
CA ARG A 164 11.10 0.52 -28.52
C ARG A 164 11.89 -0.50 -27.68
N THR A 165 13.06 -0.12 -27.17
CA THR A 165 13.86 -0.98 -26.27
C THR A 165 13.71 -0.62 -24.78
N LYS A 166 13.03 0.50 -24.48
CA LYS A 166 12.93 1.10 -23.14
C LYS A 166 11.48 1.52 -22.86
N VAL A 167 11.07 1.43 -21.60
CA VAL A 167 9.79 1.96 -21.09
C VAL A 167 9.98 3.44 -20.83
N GLU A 168 9.20 4.30 -21.47
CA GLU A 168 9.23 5.75 -21.25
C GLU A 168 7.96 6.19 -20.53
N VAL A 169 8.11 6.88 -19.41
CA VAL A 169 7.03 7.41 -18.59
C VAL A 169 7.20 8.90 -18.46
N ARG A 170 6.20 9.65 -18.91
CA ARG A 170 6.12 11.10 -18.78
C ARG A 170 5.02 11.44 -17.78
N VAL A 171 5.38 12.26 -16.79
CA VAL A 171 4.49 12.74 -15.74
C VAL A 171 4.39 14.25 -15.86
N GLU A 172 3.17 14.75 -15.96
CA GLU A 172 2.86 16.18 -15.93
C GLU A 172 2.04 16.49 -14.68
N ALA A 173 2.51 17.43 -13.87
CA ALA A 173 1.88 17.80 -12.62
C ALA A 173 0.77 18.84 -12.84
N LYS A 174 -0.48 18.47 -12.57
CA LYS A 174 -1.60 19.41 -12.48
C LYS A 174 -1.65 20.14 -11.14
N ARG A 175 -1.06 19.55 -10.09
CA ARG A 175 -0.95 20.13 -8.74
C ARG A 175 0.34 19.65 -8.10
N THR A 176 0.81 20.41 -7.11
CA THR A 176 1.99 20.04 -6.34
C THR A 176 1.78 18.69 -5.63
N THR A 177 2.62 17.70 -5.93
CA THR A 177 2.49 16.35 -5.37
C THR A 177 3.84 15.66 -5.21
N TRP A 178 3.91 14.70 -4.30
CA TRP A 178 5.09 13.86 -4.16
C TRP A 178 5.12 12.79 -5.26
N LEU A 179 6.26 12.63 -5.93
CA LEU A 179 6.50 11.62 -6.94
C LEU A 179 7.77 10.84 -6.59
N ASN A 180 7.65 9.52 -6.56
CA ASN A 180 8.79 8.60 -6.51
C ASN A 180 8.74 7.69 -7.74
N VAL A 181 9.85 7.63 -8.46
CA VAL A 181 10.04 6.81 -9.66
C VAL A 181 11.23 5.90 -9.42
N GLN A 182 11.01 4.60 -9.60
CA GLN A 182 12.04 3.57 -9.51
C GLN A 182 12.13 2.80 -10.82
N GLY A 183 13.35 2.56 -11.29
CA GLY A 183 13.63 1.77 -12.47
C GLY A 183 13.99 0.32 -12.11
N ASP A 184 14.78 -0.29 -12.98
CA ASP A 184 15.19 -1.69 -12.85
C ASP A 184 15.87 -1.98 -11.51
N LYS A 185 15.51 -3.10 -10.87
CA LYS A 185 16.05 -3.54 -9.57
C LYS A 185 15.86 -2.55 -8.40
N GLY A 186 14.89 -1.62 -8.49
CA GLY A 186 14.59 -0.68 -7.40
C GLY A 186 15.50 0.56 -7.36
N ARG A 187 16.32 0.78 -8.39
CA ARG A 187 17.11 2.02 -8.52
C ARG A 187 16.16 3.22 -8.60
N SER A 188 16.25 4.15 -7.64
CA SER A 188 15.47 5.39 -7.70
C SER A 188 15.95 6.24 -8.88
N LEU A 189 15.02 6.53 -9.80
CA LEU A 189 15.22 7.48 -10.91
C LEU A 189 14.86 8.90 -10.48
N PHE A 190 13.91 9.04 -9.54
CA PHE A 190 13.51 10.31 -8.96
C PHE A 190 12.77 10.10 -7.64
N SER A 191 12.98 10.99 -6.67
CA SER A 191 12.20 11.04 -5.44
C SER A 191 12.12 12.49 -4.97
N GLY A 192 10.94 13.10 -5.04
CA GLY A 192 10.78 14.51 -4.70
C GLY A 192 9.37 15.04 -4.92
N MET A 193 9.17 16.31 -4.55
CA MET A 193 7.96 17.06 -4.91
C MET A 193 8.08 17.58 -6.34
N ILE A 194 7.01 17.41 -7.12
CA ILE A 194 6.84 18.07 -8.42
C ILE A 194 5.81 19.19 -8.23
N ARG A 195 6.06 20.38 -8.78
CA ARG A 195 5.15 21.54 -8.68
C ARG A 195 4.16 21.53 -9.82
N GLU A 196 3.05 22.23 -9.65
CA GLU A 196 2.08 22.44 -10.72
C GLU A 196 2.73 23.04 -11.98
N GLY A 197 2.44 22.46 -13.15
CA GLY A 197 3.06 22.80 -14.43
C GLY A 197 4.40 22.09 -14.70
N ASP A 198 5.01 21.44 -13.71
CA ASP A 198 6.25 20.69 -13.94
C ASP A 198 5.97 19.44 -14.77
N GLN A 199 6.84 19.21 -15.76
CA GLN A 199 6.86 17.98 -16.55
C GLN A 199 8.19 17.26 -16.34
N LYS A 200 8.12 15.94 -16.09
CA LYS A 200 9.30 15.07 -16.00
C LYS A 200 9.11 13.80 -16.82
N SER A 201 10.14 13.43 -17.56
CA SER A 201 10.21 12.18 -18.33
C SER A 201 11.27 11.24 -17.75
N PHE A 202 10.92 9.98 -17.62
CA PHE A 202 11.78 8.93 -17.08
C PHE A 202 11.79 7.74 -18.04
N SER A 203 12.93 7.08 -18.18
CA SER A 203 13.02 5.84 -18.96
C SER A 203 13.74 4.74 -18.19
N ALA A 204 13.26 3.50 -18.34
CA ALA A 204 13.92 2.31 -17.80
C ALA A 204 13.92 1.16 -18.80
N THR A 205 14.74 0.13 -18.55
CA THR A 205 14.96 -0.93 -19.53
C THR A 205 13.92 -2.03 -19.42
N LYS A 206 13.52 -2.47 -18.23
CA LYS A 206 12.55 -3.57 -18.03
C LYS A 206 11.26 -3.11 -17.36
N LYS A 207 11.36 -2.42 -16.22
CA LYS A 207 10.19 -2.01 -15.43
C LYS A 207 10.38 -0.62 -14.83
N VAL A 208 9.29 0.14 -14.77
CA VAL A 208 9.20 1.42 -14.06
C VAL A 208 8.12 1.31 -13.01
N ARG A 209 8.46 1.58 -11.74
CA ARG A 209 7.50 1.69 -10.64
C ARG A 209 7.33 3.16 -10.27
N LEU A 210 6.08 3.63 -10.30
CA LEU A 210 5.69 4.97 -9.88
C LEU A 210 4.88 4.91 -8.59
N VAL A 211 5.21 5.82 -7.67
CA VAL A 211 4.38 6.12 -6.50
C VAL A 211 4.05 7.61 -6.53
N ILE A 212 2.76 7.91 -6.66
CA ILE A 212 2.25 9.28 -6.74
C ILE A 212 1.45 9.55 -5.48
N GLY A 213 1.77 10.62 -4.75
CA GLY A 213 1.12 10.94 -3.48
C GLY A 213 -0.39 11.16 -3.61
N VAL A 214 -0.82 11.89 -4.64
CA VAL A 214 -2.23 12.09 -4.97
C VAL A 214 -2.45 11.83 -6.46
N GLY A 215 -3.05 10.68 -6.80
CA GLY A 215 -3.20 10.24 -8.19
C GLY A 215 -3.91 11.22 -9.14
N GLY A 216 -4.85 12.01 -8.62
CA GLY A 216 -5.57 13.02 -9.41
C GLY A 216 -4.77 14.29 -9.70
N SER A 217 -3.55 14.40 -9.17
CA SER A 217 -2.71 15.60 -9.29
C SER A 217 -1.76 15.54 -10.49
N VAL A 218 -1.74 14.44 -11.25
CA VAL A 218 -0.86 14.28 -12.41
C VAL A 218 -1.62 13.76 -13.63
N ASN A 219 -1.12 14.08 -14.81
CA ASN A 219 -1.37 13.33 -16.04
C ASN A 219 -0.18 12.42 -16.30
N LEU A 220 -0.48 11.20 -16.73
CA LEU A 220 0.52 10.18 -16.97
C LEU A 220 0.47 9.71 -18.41
N THR A 221 1.59 9.78 -19.10
CA THR A 221 1.77 9.21 -20.44
C THR A 221 2.81 8.10 -20.37
N VAL A 222 2.47 6.90 -20.82
CA VAL A 222 3.37 5.73 -20.83
C VAL A 222 3.52 5.25 -22.26
N ASN A 223 4.75 5.16 -22.74
CA ASN A 223 5.09 4.71 -24.11
C ASN A 223 4.30 5.47 -25.19
N GLY A 224 4.09 6.78 -24.98
CA GLY A 224 3.34 7.65 -25.89
C GLY A 224 1.82 7.56 -25.78
N LYS A 225 1.26 6.64 -24.98
CA LYS A 225 -0.18 6.54 -24.70
C LYS A 225 -0.53 7.32 -23.44
N ASP A 226 -1.41 8.30 -23.58
CA ASP A 226 -1.94 9.06 -22.44
C ASP A 226 -2.91 8.19 -21.64
N LEU A 227 -2.58 7.97 -20.37
CA LEU A 227 -3.41 7.25 -19.39
C LEU A 227 -4.25 8.22 -18.55
N GLY A 228 -4.07 9.53 -18.75
CA GLY A 228 -4.74 10.55 -17.96
C GLY A 228 -4.31 10.50 -16.49
N SER A 229 -5.24 10.83 -15.60
CA SER A 229 -4.96 10.88 -14.17
C SER A 229 -5.19 9.52 -13.51
N PRO A 230 -4.16 8.90 -12.89
CA PRO A 230 -4.24 7.54 -12.35
C PRO A 230 -5.11 7.38 -11.10
N GLY A 231 -5.86 8.40 -10.68
CA GLY A 231 -6.79 8.29 -9.56
C GLY A 231 -7.74 9.48 -9.44
N LYS A 232 -8.90 9.26 -8.81
CA LYS A 232 -9.97 10.26 -8.61
C LYS A 232 -9.72 11.21 -7.42
N GLY A 233 -8.49 11.70 -7.27
CA GLY A 233 -8.20 12.88 -6.44
C GLY A 233 -7.90 12.68 -4.95
N LYS A 234 -7.99 11.47 -4.38
CA LYS A 234 -7.56 11.20 -2.98
C LYS A 234 -6.80 9.88 -2.89
N GLY A 235 -5.64 9.89 -2.23
CA GLY A 235 -4.84 8.71 -1.92
C GLY A 235 -3.63 8.48 -2.83
N VAL A 236 -2.67 7.74 -2.29
CA VAL A 236 -1.42 7.36 -2.94
C VAL A 236 -1.71 6.32 -4.04
N GLN A 237 -1.26 6.59 -5.25
CA GLN A 237 -1.35 5.64 -6.37
C GLN A 237 -0.01 4.97 -6.60
N ARG A 238 -0.02 3.64 -6.71
CA ARG A 238 1.14 2.82 -7.01
C ARG A 238 0.93 2.15 -8.36
N LEU A 239 1.74 2.51 -9.33
CA LEU A 239 1.66 2.00 -10.69
C LEU A 239 2.98 1.30 -11.02
N THR A 240 2.90 0.21 -11.76
CA THR A 240 4.07 -0.47 -12.31
C THR A 240 3.82 -0.64 -13.79
N PHE A 241 4.75 -0.17 -14.60
CA PHE A 241 4.71 -0.30 -16.05
C PHE A 241 5.89 -1.12 -16.53
N ASP A 242 5.65 -1.99 -17.49
CA ASP A 242 6.67 -2.68 -18.25
C ASP A 242 6.58 -2.33 -19.74
N ARG A 243 7.33 -3.05 -20.58
CA ARG A 243 7.42 -2.77 -22.02
C ARG A 243 6.10 -3.00 -22.77
N SER A 244 5.20 -3.77 -22.20
CA SER A 244 3.91 -4.18 -22.80
C SER A 244 2.78 -3.21 -22.47
N ASP A 245 2.98 -2.29 -21.51
CA ASP A 245 1.93 -1.36 -21.08
C ASP A 245 1.77 -0.15 -22.01
N PRO A 246 0.56 0.43 -22.12
CA PRO A 246 -0.65 0.14 -21.33
C PRO A 246 -1.75 -0.63 -22.12
N GLU A 247 -1.44 -1.88 -22.48
CA GLU A 247 -2.24 -2.99 -23.05
C GLU A 247 -2.40 -3.14 -24.59
N PRO A 248 -2.50 -4.41 -25.08
CA PRO A 248 -2.28 -5.71 -24.40
C PRO A 248 -1.27 -6.65 -25.11
N ALA A 249 -0.86 -7.68 -24.36
CA ALA A 249 -0.74 -9.03 -24.90
C ALA A 249 -2.06 -9.78 -24.60
#